data_AF-A0A895YA09-F1
#
_entry.id   AF-A0A895YA09-F1
#
_cell.length_a   1.000
_cell.length_b   1.000
_cell.length_c   1.000
_cell.angle_alpha   90.00
_cell.angle_beta   90.00
_cell.angle_gamma   90.00
#
_symmetry.space_group_name_H-M   'P 1'
#
loop_
_entity.id
_entity.type
_entity.pdbx_description
1 polymer ?
#
loop_
_entity_poly.entity_id
_entity_poly.type
_entity_poly.pdbx_seq_one_letter_code
_entity_poly.pdbx_strand_id
1 'polypeptide(L)' 'MVVILVEKFGSDGFLERSWDLPPDVVGPLRAHVNVTPEGWIVDVWPVTTDVAAVLQPWIDEPIDVRSGALFVSSAQVEA' A
#
# COMPACT_ATOMS: atom_id res chain seq x y z
N MET A 1 2.49 -14.75 -8.19
CA MET A 1 1.49 -13.70 -8.49
C MET A 1 2.03 -12.37 -7.96
N VAL A 2 1.75 -11.24 -8.61
CA VAL A 2 2.07 -9.93 -8.01
C VAL A 2 0.88 -9.48 -7.17
N VAL A 3 1.15 -9.08 -5.93
CA VAL A 3 0.17 -8.51 -5.01
C VAL A 3 0.57 -7.08 -4.67
N ILE A 4 -0.42 -6.22 -4.53
CA ILE A 4 -0.22 -4.91 -3.91
C ILE A 4 -0.39 -5.09 -2.41
N LEU A 5 0.52 -4.49 -1.66
CA LEU A 5 0.50 -4.55 -0.21
C LEU A 5 0.52 -3.15 0.39
N VAL A 6 -0.11 -3.04 1.55
CA VAL A 6 0.13 -1.97 2.50
C VAL A 6 0.87 -2.55 3.67
N GLU A 7 1.95 -1.92 4.10
CA GLU A 7 2.77 -2.34 5.22
C GLU A 7 2.80 -1.25 6.27
N LYS A 8 2.65 -1.64 7.53
CA LYS A 8 2.78 -0.78 8.71
C LYS A 8 4.02 -1.16 9.49
N PHE A 9 4.88 -0.19 9.72
CA PHE A 9 6.09 -0.36 10.50
C PHE A 9 5.98 0.33 11.85
N GLY A 10 6.46 -0.34 12.89
CA GLY A 10 6.58 0.23 14.23
C GLY A 10 7.67 1.30 14.29
N SER A 11 7.71 2.04 15.40
CA SER A 11 8.76 3.04 15.66
C SER A 11 10.16 2.43 15.81
N ASP A 12 10.23 1.12 16.04
CA ASP A 12 11.45 0.30 16.04
C ASP A 12 11.88 -0.16 14.63
N GLY A 13 11.09 0.19 13.60
CA GLY A 13 11.35 -0.16 12.20
C GLY A 13 10.97 -1.59 11.83
N PHE A 14 10.35 -2.36 12.72
CA PHE A 14 9.89 -3.70 12.41
C PHE A 14 8.48 -3.68 11.80
N LEU A 15 8.23 -4.60 10.88
CA LEU A 15 6.91 -4.79 10.28
C LEU A 15 5.94 -5.26 11.36
N GLU A 16 4.94 -4.44 11.66
CA GLU A 16 3.88 -4.80 12.61
C GLU A 16 2.74 -5.52 11.89
N ARG A 17 2.42 -5.08 10.66
CA ARG A 17 1.26 -5.59 9.92
C ARG A 17 1.38 -5.35 8.42
N SER A 18 0.76 -6.22 7.64
CA SER A 18 0.54 -6.03 6.21
C SER A 18 -0.90 -6.36 5.79
N TRP A 19 -1.36 -5.75 4.71
CA TRP A 19 -2.63 -6.03 4.05
C TRP A 19 -2.40 -6.29 2.58
N ASP A 20 -2.87 -7.44 2.10
CA ASP A 20 -2.91 -7.74 0.67
C ASP A 20 -4.13 -7.07 0.05
N LEU A 21 -3.90 -6.31 -1.01
CA LEU A 21 -4.95 -5.58 -1.70
C LEU A 21 -5.39 -6.30 -2.98
N PRO A 22 -6.69 -6.22 -3.33
CA PRO A 22 -7.16 -6.73 -4.60
C PRO A 22 -6.62 -5.87 -5.77
N PRO A 23 -6.49 -6.44 -6.98
CA PRO A 23 -6.03 -5.71 -8.17
C PRO A 23 -6.82 -4.45 -8.50
N ASP A 24 -8.11 -4.38 -8.12
CA ASP A 24 -9.00 -3.25 -8.39
C ASP A 24 -8.52 -1.93 -7.76
N VAL A 25 -7.66 -1.99 -6.73
CA VAL A 25 -7.07 -0.81 -6.09
C VAL A 25 -6.09 -0.06 -7.01
N VAL A 26 -5.54 -0.74 -8.02
CA VAL A 26 -4.55 -0.18 -8.95
C VAL A 26 -5.08 1.07 -9.66
N GLY A 27 -6.33 1.01 -10.14
CA GLY A 27 -6.93 2.10 -10.92
C GLY A 27 -6.91 3.43 -10.16
N PRO A 28 -7.51 3.49 -8.97
CA PRO A 28 -7.46 4.66 -8.11
C PRO A 28 -6.05 5.08 -7.69
N LEU A 29 -5.14 4.13 -7.40
CA LEU A 29 -3.77 4.45 -6.94
C LEU A 29 -2.90 5.10 -8.03
N ARG A 30 -3.15 4.85 -9.31
CA ARG A 30 -2.36 5.41 -10.44
C ARG A 30 -2.26 6.93 -10.45
N ALA A 31 -3.18 7.64 -9.79
CA ALA A 31 -3.12 9.10 -9.67
C ALA A 31 -2.11 9.58 -8.60
N HIS A 32 -1.64 8.70 -7.73
CA HIS A 32 -0.88 9.04 -6.52
C HIS A 32 0.48 8.35 -6.42
N VAL A 33 0.66 7.20 -7.08
CA VAL A 33 1.92 6.44 -7.10
C VAL A 33 2.28 6.04 -8.52
N ASN A 34 3.55 5.75 -8.75
CA ASN A 34 3.99 5.22 -10.03
C ASN A 34 3.59 3.75 -10.16
N VAL A 35 2.97 3.41 -11.28
CA VAL A 35 2.48 2.06 -11.56
C VAL A 35 2.91 1.65 -12.97
N THR A 36 3.39 0.41 -13.14
CA THR A 36 3.73 -0.14 -14.45
C THR A 36 2.46 -0.31 -15.32
N PRO A 37 2.59 -0.46 -16.66
CA PRO A 37 1.45 -0.80 -17.51
C PRO A 37 0.66 -2.03 -17.01
N GLU A 38 1.38 -3.02 -16.47
CA GLU A 38 0.85 -4.28 -15.92
C GLU A 38 0.18 -4.13 -14.55
N GLY A 39 0.24 -2.95 -13.93
CA GLY A 39 -0.46 -2.66 -12.68
C GLY A 39 0.34 -2.85 -11.41
N TRP A 40 1.68 -2.87 -11.47
CA TRP A 40 2.53 -3.02 -10.28
C TRP A 40 2.99 -1.66 -9.80
N ILE A 41 2.99 -1.43 -8.49
CA ILE A 41 3.56 -0.21 -7.91
C ILE A 41 5.07 -0.27 -8.09
N VAL A 42 5.63 0.78 -8.67
CA VAL A 42 7.07 0.97 -8.80
C VAL A 42 7.56 1.56 -7.49
N ASP A 43 8.54 0.92 -6.86
CA ASP A 43 9.10 1.30 -5.54
C ASP A 43 8.10 1.20 -4.37
N VAL A 44 8.53 1.71 -3.22
CA VAL A 44 7.76 1.82 -1.98
C VAL A 44 7.35 3.27 -1.80
N TRP A 45 6.05 3.51 -1.60
CA TRP A 45 5.50 4.85 -1.45
C TRP A 45 4.91 5.06 -0.06
N PRO A 46 5.14 6.21 0.59
CA PRO A 46 4.47 6.53 1.84
C PRO A 46 2.97 6.73 1.60
N VAL A 47 2.14 6.28 2.55
CA VAL A 47 0.69 6.52 2.50
C VAL A 47 0.41 7.97 2.89
N THR A 48 0.05 8.79 1.89
CA THR A 48 -0.41 10.17 2.07
C THR A 48 -1.92 10.23 2.34
N THR A 49 -2.48 11.42 2.59
CA THR A 49 -3.93 11.61 2.79
C THR A 49 -4.75 11.09 1.60
N ASP A 50 -4.32 11.37 0.37
CA ASP A 50 -5.06 10.95 -0.83
C ASP A 50 -4.95 9.44 -1.04
N VAL A 51 -3.76 8.87 -0.80
CA VAL A 51 -3.54 7.41 -0.84
C VAL A 51 -4.35 6.72 0.26
N ALA A 52 -4.41 7.28 1.47
CA ALA A 52 -5.20 6.74 2.56
C ALA A 52 -6.70 6.68 2.23
N ALA A 53 -7.24 7.72 1.58
CA ALA A 53 -8.64 7.72 1.16
C ALA A 53 -8.93 6.60 0.15
N VAL A 54 -7.97 6.30 -0.73
CA VAL A 54 -8.05 5.12 -1.61
C VAL A 54 -7.99 3.85 -0.77
N LEU A 55 -6.99 3.68 0.09
CA LEU A 55 -6.70 2.40 0.77
C LEU A 55 -7.67 2.01 1.89
N GLN A 56 -8.31 2.97 2.57
CA GLN A 56 -9.11 2.75 3.77
C GLN A 56 -10.18 1.65 3.66
N PRO A 57 -10.88 1.45 2.52
CA PRO A 57 -11.84 0.36 2.36
C PRO A 57 -11.26 -1.06 2.51
N TRP A 58 -9.94 -1.22 2.36
CA TRP A 58 -9.25 -2.51 2.41
C TRP A 58 -8.39 -2.70 3.67
N ILE A 59 -8.29 -1.68 4.52
CA ILE A 59 -7.55 -1.72 5.78
C ILE A 59 -8.55 -1.84 6.93
N ASP A 60 -8.36 -2.84 7.79
CA ASP A 60 -9.24 -3.14 8.93
C ASP A 60 -8.97 -2.26 10.17
N GLU A 61 -8.11 -1.26 10.03
CA GLU A 61 -7.80 -0.24 11.03
C GLU A 61 -7.84 1.18 10.44
N PRO A 62 -8.10 2.21 11.26
CA PRO A 62 -8.01 3.60 10.80
C PRO A 62 -6.59 3.95 10.35
N ILE A 63 -6.46 4.50 9.14
CA ILE A 63 -5.18 4.95 8.62
C ILE A 63 -4.80 6.29 9.27
N ASP A 64 -3.77 6.27 10.13
CA ASP A 64 -3.16 7.48 10.66
C ASP A 64 -1.96 7.91 9.80
N VAL A 65 -2.21 8.75 8.81
CA VAL A 65 -1.17 9.32 7.93
C VAL A 65 -0.10 10.08 8.72
N ARG A 66 -0.45 10.69 9.86
CA ARG A 66 0.50 11.50 10.65
C ARG A 66 1.58 10.65 11.32
N SER A 67 1.31 9.36 11.52
CA SER A 67 2.30 8.42 12.04
C SER A 67 3.48 8.22 11.09
N GLY A 68 3.28 8.41 9.77
CA GLY A 68 4.29 8.09 8.76
C GLY A 68 4.68 6.60 8.70
N ALA A 69 3.90 5.73 9.35
CA ALA A 69 4.23 4.31 9.54
C ALA A 69 3.81 3.42 8.37
N LEU A 70 2.95 3.92 7.48
CA LEU A 70 2.29 3.14 6.44
C LEU A 70 2.90 3.40 5.07
N PHE A 71 3.16 2.32 4.34
CA PHE A 71 3.71 2.33 2.99
C PHE A 71 2.91 1.41 2.07
N VAL A 72 2.86 1.75 0.78
CA VAL A 72 2.22 0.95 -0.26
C VAL A 72 3.27 0.53 -1.30
N SER A 73 3.25 -0.74 -1.68
CA SER A 73 4.22 -1.31 -2.62
C SER A 73 3.65 -2.54 -3.36
N SER A 74 4.49 -3.24 -4.13
CA SER A 74 4.12 -4.50 -4.76
C SER A 74 5.16 -5.59 -4.46
N ALA A 75 4.69 -6.82 -4.24
CA ALA A 75 5.54 -7.98 -4.02
C ALA A 75 5.15 -9.11 -4.95
N GLN A 76 6.16 -9.92 -5.31
CA GLN A 76 5.96 -11.16 -6.02
C GLN A 76 5.86 -12.29 -5.00
N VAL A 77 4.68 -12.93 -4.91
CA VAL A 77 4.48 -14.13 -4.10
C VAL A 77 4.63 -15.37 -4.97
N GLU A 78 5.39 -16.35 -4.47
CA GLU A 78 5.45 -17.69 -5.08
C GLU A 78 4.08 -18.37 -4.94
N ALA A 79 3.68 -19.10 -5.98
CA ALA A 79 2.36 -19.73 -6.08
C ALA A 79 2.33 -21.10 -5.38
#